data_AF-A0ABD2J7K5-F1
#
_entry.id   AF-A0ABD2J7K5-F1
#
_cell.length_a   1.000
_cell.length_b   1.000
_cell.length_c   1.000
_cell.angle_alpha   90.00
_cell.angle_beta   90.00
_cell.angle_gamma   90.00
#
_symmetry.space_group_name_H-M   'P 1'
#
loop_
_entity.id
_entity.type
_entity.pdbx_description
1 polymer ?
#
loop_
_entity_poly.entity_id
_entity_poly.type
_entity_poly.pdbx_seq_one_letter_code
_entity_poly.pdbx_strand_id
1 'polypeptide(L)'
;MLMLIASKSHQITLKCFSILLIVLSILLWLLCFHNYIKDNGQSVAVFVQDMLEVFTGIIQLCFFINLFILTRQIPKDGFDTARGAESRADHVLLLGSTIILTIECVCELVEISYFSPKKRMHFVTKLLDIFYSLFTQLANWFEIYCLKKIAAINDDLVKTIRNTMPYVALSGIILNFSVFVMTYFYIETEKHHLQEIIRSLPSDYFVLVGVVGRILDTANYVYTFTSALCWVDVLLRYKNTKLFVIGSKYVEENKQNYKIEETAEF
;
A
#
# COMPACT_ATOMS: atom_id res chain seq x y z
N MET A 1 -28.43 18.22 -2.03
CA MET A 1 -28.57 16.75 -1.89
C MET A 1 -27.19 16.12 -2.10
N LEU A 2 -26.25 16.58 -1.28
CA LEU A 2 -24.80 16.62 -1.51
C LEU A 2 -24.08 16.73 -0.16
N MET A 3 -24.69 16.21 0.91
CA MET A 3 -23.93 15.93 2.13
C MET A 3 -23.02 14.74 1.81
N LEU A 4 -21.74 14.87 2.14
CA LEU A 4 -20.76 13.77 2.23
C LEU A 4 -20.03 13.36 0.95
N ILE A 5 -19.50 14.31 0.17
CA ILE A 5 -18.24 14.02 -0.54
C ILE A 5 -17.11 14.38 0.43
N ALA A 6 -17.01 13.59 1.50
CA ALA A 6 -16.15 13.78 2.67
C ALA A 6 -16.26 15.15 3.36
N SER A 7 -16.69 15.16 4.62
CA SER A 7 -16.45 16.30 5.51
C SER A 7 -15.01 16.81 5.32
N LYS A 8 -14.80 18.14 5.28
CA LYS A 8 -13.44 18.71 5.21
C LYS A 8 -12.49 18.07 6.23
N SER A 9 -13.03 17.69 7.40
CA SER A 9 -12.32 16.92 8.42
C SER A 9 -11.84 15.56 7.91
N HIS A 10 -12.68 14.77 7.24
CA HIS A 10 -12.29 13.45 6.67
C HIS A 10 -11.20 13.57 5.61
N GLN A 11 -11.27 14.61 4.77
CA GLN A 11 -10.22 14.87 3.78
C GLN A 11 -8.88 15.24 4.43
N ILE A 12 -8.90 16.03 5.51
CA ILE A 12 -7.69 16.36 6.28
C ILE A 12 -7.12 15.09 6.92
N THR A 13 -7.97 14.27 7.55
CA THR A 13 -7.57 13.00 8.15
C THR A 13 -6.88 12.08 7.15
N LEU A 14 -7.45 11.92 5.95
CA LEU A 14 -6.84 11.13 4.86
C LEU A 14 -5.46 11.67 4.46
N LYS A 15 -5.29 13.00 4.34
CA LYS A 15 -3.99 13.59 4.04
C LYS A 15 -2.96 13.33 5.14
N CYS A 16 -3.35 13.50 6.40
CA CYS A 16 -2.48 13.25 7.54
C CYS A 16 -2.03 11.78 7.55
N PHE A 17 -2.95 10.84 7.36
CA PHE A 17 -2.61 9.42 7.23
C PHE A 17 -1.71 9.15 6.01
N SER A 18 -1.97 9.78 4.87
CA SER A 18 -1.14 9.62 3.66
C SER A 18 0.30 10.06 3.94
N ILE A 19 0.50 11.23 4.54
CA ILE A 19 1.84 11.77 4.85
C ILE A 19 2.53 10.88 5.88
N LEU A 20 1.83 10.49 6.94
CA LEU A 20 2.37 9.60 7.97
C LEU A 20 2.82 8.27 7.36
N LEU A 21 1.99 7.68 6.49
CA LEU A 21 2.29 6.42 5.83
C LEU A 21 3.49 6.53 4.89
N ILE A 22 3.64 7.65 4.17
CA ILE A 22 4.83 7.93 3.35
C ILE A 22 6.09 7.93 4.22
N VAL A 23 6.07 8.70 5.31
CA VAL A 23 7.23 8.81 6.21
C VAL A 23 7.57 7.46 6.82
N LEU A 24 6.57 6.71 7.33
CA LEU A 24 6.78 5.39 7.90
C LEU A 24 7.33 4.39 6.87
N SER A 25 6.79 4.39 5.64
CA SER A 25 7.24 3.48 4.57
C SER A 25 8.70 3.75 4.17
N ILE A 26 9.12 5.02 4.16
CA ILE A 26 10.52 5.39 3.89
C ILE A 26 11.42 5.01 5.06
N LEU A 27 11.01 5.28 6.30
CA LEU A 27 11.77 4.92 7.49
C LEU A 27 11.96 3.41 7.61
N LEU A 28 10.89 2.65 7.36
CA LEU A 28 10.92 1.20 7.39
C LEU A 28 11.85 0.66 6.29
N TRP A 29 11.73 1.18 5.07
CA TRP A 29 12.65 0.84 3.98
C TRP A 29 14.12 1.13 4.34
N LEU A 30 14.42 2.31 4.89
CA LEU A 30 15.78 2.67 5.31
C LEU A 30 16.30 1.76 6.44
N LEU A 31 15.45 1.38 7.38
CA LEU A 31 15.80 0.47 8.46
C LEU A 31 16.10 -0.94 7.93
N CYS A 32 15.23 -1.48 7.06
CA CYS A 32 15.43 -2.77 6.41
C CYS A 32 16.71 -2.76 5.57
N PHE A 33 16.95 -1.69 4.81
CA PHE A 33 18.19 -1.54 4.04
C PHE A 33 19.44 -1.43 4.93
N HIS A 34 19.35 -0.70 6.04
CA HIS A 34 20.45 -0.63 7.01
C HIS A 34 20.76 -1.99 7.61
N ASN A 35 19.72 -2.75 7.99
CA ASN A 35 19.86 -4.09 8.55
C ASN A 35 20.44 -5.06 7.52
N TYR A 36 19.98 -4.99 6.27
CA TYR A 36 20.50 -5.76 5.14
C TYR A 36 22.00 -5.52 4.91
N ILE A 37 22.49 -4.28 5.05
CA ILE A 37 23.92 -3.96 4.90
C ILE A 37 24.74 -4.38 6.12
N LYS A 38 24.21 -4.14 7.33
CA LYS A 38 25.01 -4.15 8.57
C LYS A 38 25.10 -5.53 9.22
N ASP A 39 24.08 -6.36 9.09
CA ASP A 39 23.96 -7.57 9.91
C ASP A 39 23.52 -8.77 9.09
N ASN A 40 24.36 -9.82 9.14
CA ASN A 40 23.91 -11.21 9.19
C ASN A 40 23.12 -11.48 10.50
N GLY A 41 22.10 -10.67 10.80
CA GLY A 41 21.08 -10.90 11.85
C GLY A 41 21.47 -10.78 13.33
N GLN A 42 21.96 -9.64 13.85
CA GLN A 42 21.99 -9.42 15.31
C GLN A 42 20.67 -8.86 15.89
N SER A 43 20.33 -9.33 17.09
CA SER A 43 18.97 -9.44 17.63
C SER A 43 18.26 -8.14 18.07
N VAL A 44 18.96 -7.01 18.21
CA VAL A 44 18.36 -5.77 18.75
C VAL A 44 17.72 -4.93 17.65
N ALA A 45 18.29 -4.93 16.44
CA ALA A 45 17.70 -4.22 15.30
C ALA A 45 16.43 -4.90 14.77
N VAL A 46 16.36 -6.23 14.89
CA VAL A 46 15.22 -7.05 14.47
C VAL A 46 13.96 -6.67 15.26
N PHE A 47 14.01 -6.62 16.59
CA PHE A 47 12.82 -6.30 17.40
C PHE A 47 12.27 -4.89 17.12
N VAL A 48 13.14 -3.90 16.87
CA VAL A 48 12.70 -2.53 16.52
C VAL A 48 12.04 -2.52 15.14
N GLN A 49 12.55 -3.32 14.21
CA GLN A 49 11.96 -3.50 12.89
C GLN A 49 10.57 -4.15 13.00
N ASP A 50 10.43 -5.28 13.69
CA ASP A 50 9.15 -5.97 13.88
C ASP A 50 8.06 -5.04 14.46
N MET A 51 8.43 -4.22 15.46
CA MET A 51 7.52 -3.24 16.05
C MET A 51 7.12 -2.14 15.06
N LEU A 52 8.06 -1.67 14.24
CA LEU A 52 7.78 -0.67 13.22
C LEU A 52 6.93 -1.24 12.07
N GLU A 53 7.13 -2.49 11.70
CA GLU A 53 6.32 -3.22 10.71
C GLU A 53 4.87 -3.32 11.19
N VAL A 54 4.63 -3.83 12.40
CA VAL A 54 3.27 -3.90 12.99
C VAL A 54 2.63 -2.52 13.06
N PHE A 55 3.36 -1.50 13.52
CA PHE A 55 2.84 -0.14 13.57
C PHE A 55 2.48 0.39 12.17
N THR A 56 3.33 0.14 11.18
CA THR A 56 3.08 0.50 9.78
C THR A 56 1.84 -0.21 9.25
N GLY A 57 1.68 -1.51 9.53
CA GLY A 57 0.51 -2.30 9.15
C GLY A 57 -0.80 -1.75 9.75
N ILE A 58 -0.79 -1.34 11.02
CA ILE A 58 -1.95 -0.70 11.67
C ILE A 58 -2.30 0.62 10.97
N ILE A 59 -1.32 1.46 10.69
CA ILE A 59 -1.53 2.75 10.02
C ILE A 59 -2.00 2.56 8.57
N GLN A 60 -1.44 1.58 7.85
CA GLN A 60 -1.84 1.18 6.51
C GLN A 60 -3.31 0.72 6.49
N LEU A 61 -3.69 -0.16 7.42
CA LEU A 61 -5.08 -0.63 7.55
C LEU A 61 -6.03 0.54 7.86
N CYS A 62 -5.68 1.40 8.82
CA CYS A 62 -6.46 2.60 9.14
C CYS A 62 -6.63 3.50 7.91
N PHE A 63 -5.56 3.71 7.14
CA PHE A 63 -5.58 4.51 5.93
C PHE A 63 -6.55 3.94 4.89
N PHE A 64 -6.45 2.65 4.56
CA PHE A 64 -7.33 2.03 3.56
C PHE A 64 -8.77 1.88 4.04
N ILE A 65 -9.04 1.72 5.33
CA ILE A 65 -10.41 1.80 5.88
C ILE A 65 -11.00 3.20 5.66
N ASN A 66 -10.23 4.26 5.93
CA ASN A 66 -10.70 5.64 5.69
C ASN A 66 -10.95 5.91 4.20
N LEU A 67 -10.12 5.35 3.33
CA LEU A 67 -10.29 5.42 1.88
C LEU A 67 -11.49 4.59 1.41
N PHE A 68 -11.74 3.44 2.03
CA PHE A 68 -12.91 2.61 1.76
C PHE A 68 -14.21 3.33 2.13
N ILE A 69 -14.24 3.99 3.29
CA ILE A 69 -15.38 4.82 3.70
C ILE A 69 -15.64 5.93 2.66
N LEU A 70 -14.58 6.59 2.17
CA LEU A 70 -14.69 7.61 1.11
C LEU A 70 -15.27 7.00 -0.19
N THR A 71 -14.72 5.89 -0.67
CA THR A 71 -15.14 5.28 -1.94
C THR A 71 -16.54 4.66 -1.88
N ARG A 72 -17.07 4.35 -0.69
CA ARG A 72 -18.48 3.96 -0.50
C ARG A 72 -19.46 5.12 -0.58
N GLN A 73 -19.03 6.35 -0.31
CA GLN A 73 -19.87 7.55 -0.40
C GLN A 73 -20.06 8.04 -1.84
N ILE A 74 -19.27 7.53 -2.79
CA ILE A 74 -19.36 7.92 -4.20
C ILE A 74 -20.64 7.33 -4.82
N PRO A 75 -21.51 8.17 -5.43
CA PRO A 75 -22.74 7.70 -6.07
C PRO A 75 -22.43 6.82 -7.30
N LYS A 76 -23.37 5.92 -7.64
CA LYS A 76 -23.21 4.97 -8.76
C LYS A 76 -23.00 5.66 -10.12
N ASP A 77 -23.62 6.83 -10.31
CA ASP A 77 -23.48 7.64 -11.53
C ASP A 77 -22.12 8.35 -11.61
N GLY A 78 -21.33 8.28 -10.54
CA GLY A 78 -19.99 8.85 -10.44
C GLY A 78 -18.90 7.98 -11.08
N PHE A 79 -19.23 6.83 -11.65
CA PHE A 79 -18.28 5.89 -12.21
C PHE A 79 -18.36 5.81 -13.74
N ASP A 80 -17.20 5.80 -14.38
CA ASP A 80 -17.02 5.66 -15.82
C ASP A 80 -16.76 4.19 -16.18
N THR A 81 -17.69 3.58 -16.91
CA THR A 81 -17.66 2.16 -17.26
C THR A 81 -16.56 1.82 -18.27
N ALA A 82 -16.17 2.74 -19.14
CA ALA A 82 -15.09 2.54 -20.11
C ALA A 82 -13.74 2.44 -19.40
N ARG A 83 -13.49 3.32 -18.41
CA ARG A 83 -12.26 3.29 -17.61
C ARG A 83 -12.19 2.09 -16.67
N GLY A 84 -13.33 1.66 -16.14
CA GLY A 84 -13.42 0.40 -15.42
C GLY A 84 -13.13 -0.84 -16.29
N ALA A 85 -13.21 -0.73 -17.62
CA ALA A 85 -12.89 -1.82 -18.54
C ALA A 85 -11.39 -1.88 -18.90
N GLU A 86 -10.73 -0.73 -19.03
CA GLU A 86 -9.31 -0.62 -19.39
C GLU A 86 -8.38 -1.25 -18.34
N SER A 87 -8.72 -1.09 -17.06
CA SER A 87 -7.92 -1.60 -15.94
C SER A 87 -8.23 -3.06 -15.54
N ARG A 88 -9.07 -3.80 -16.27
CA ARG A 88 -9.54 -5.12 -15.84
C ARG A 88 -8.43 -6.14 -15.62
N ALA A 89 -7.39 -6.12 -16.46
CA ALA A 89 -6.28 -7.06 -16.36
C ALA A 89 -5.53 -6.88 -15.02
N ASP A 90 -5.21 -5.64 -14.66
CA ASP A 90 -4.51 -5.33 -13.41
C ASP A 90 -5.35 -5.72 -12.18
N HIS A 91 -6.66 -5.51 -12.24
CA HIS A 91 -7.56 -5.94 -11.16
C HIS A 91 -7.59 -7.46 -10.98
N VAL A 92 -7.52 -8.23 -12.06
CA VAL A 92 -7.46 -9.69 -12.00
C VAL A 92 -6.13 -10.14 -11.40
N LEU A 93 -5.02 -9.51 -11.79
CA LEU A 93 -3.71 -9.79 -11.23
C LEU A 93 -3.66 -9.48 -9.73
N LEU A 94 -4.11 -8.29 -9.32
CA LEU A 94 -4.18 -7.91 -7.91
C LEU A 94 -5.06 -8.87 -7.10
N LEU A 95 -6.26 -9.18 -7.58
CA LEU A 95 -7.16 -10.11 -6.91
C LEU A 95 -6.54 -11.51 -6.79
N GLY A 96 -5.93 -12.01 -7.86
CA GLY A 96 -5.24 -13.30 -7.87
C GLY A 96 -4.12 -13.34 -6.83
N SER A 97 -3.25 -12.33 -6.83
CA SER A 97 -2.18 -12.25 -5.84
C SER A 97 -2.71 -12.15 -4.41
N THR A 98 -3.74 -11.35 -4.13
CA THR A 98 -4.29 -11.25 -2.77
C THR A 98 -4.94 -12.54 -2.28
N ILE A 99 -5.55 -13.34 -3.17
CA ILE A 99 -6.02 -14.68 -2.78
C ILE A 99 -4.83 -15.55 -2.36
N ILE A 100 -3.75 -15.53 -3.11
CA ILE A 100 -2.53 -16.30 -2.81
C ILE A 100 -1.93 -15.83 -1.47
N LEU A 101 -1.80 -14.52 -1.25
CA LEU A 101 -1.34 -13.94 0.03
C LEU A 101 -2.27 -14.28 1.20
N THR A 102 -3.57 -14.49 0.94
CA THR A 102 -4.51 -14.94 1.99
C THR A 102 -4.15 -16.36 2.43
N ILE A 103 -3.83 -17.23 1.48
CA ILE A 103 -3.41 -18.61 1.77
C ILE A 103 -2.10 -18.59 2.56
N GLU A 104 -1.15 -17.76 2.15
CA GLU A 104 0.12 -17.55 2.85
C GLU A 104 -0.09 -17.13 4.31
N CYS A 105 -0.91 -16.10 4.55
CA CYS A 105 -1.25 -15.66 5.90
C CYS A 105 -1.90 -16.78 6.74
N VAL A 106 -2.75 -17.64 6.13
CA VAL A 106 -3.30 -18.82 6.82
C VAL A 106 -2.22 -19.84 7.14
N CYS A 107 -1.27 -20.07 6.24
CA CYS A 107 -0.13 -20.95 6.49
C CYS A 107 0.74 -20.46 7.65
N GLU A 108 1.03 -19.16 7.73
CA GLU A 108 1.77 -18.55 8.85
C GLU A 108 1.05 -18.72 10.20
N LEU A 109 -0.27 -18.53 10.22
CA LEU A 109 -1.11 -18.75 11.41
C LEU A 109 -1.07 -20.22 11.87
N VAL A 110 -1.10 -21.15 10.92
CA VAL A 110 -0.99 -22.59 11.19
C VAL A 110 0.39 -22.94 11.72
N GLU A 111 1.47 -22.42 11.11
CA GLU A 111 2.85 -22.67 11.53
C GLU A 111 3.05 -22.42 13.04
N ILE A 112 2.51 -21.31 13.54
CA ILE A 112 2.64 -20.93 14.96
C ILE A 112 1.80 -21.80 15.90
N SER A 113 0.68 -22.33 15.41
CA SER A 113 -0.11 -23.30 16.18
C SER A 113 0.65 -24.62 16.42
N TYR A 114 1.62 -24.94 15.56
CA TYR A 114 2.40 -26.18 15.63
C TYR A 114 3.86 -25.99 16.08
N PHE A 115 4.42 -24.78 16.06
CA PHE A 115 5.77 -24.50 16.57
C PHE A 115 5.81 -24.42 18.11
N SER A 116 6.68 -25.24 18.72
CA SER A 116 6.76 -25.38 20.19
C SER A 116 7.40 -24.16 20.88
N PRO A 117 6.79 -23.59 21.95
CA PRO A 117 7.25 -22.37 22.62
C PRO A 117 8.40 -22.67 23.58
N LYS A 118 9.57 -23.09 23.08
CA LYS A 118 10.73 -23.36 23.95
C LYS A 118 11.49 -22.09 24.39
N LYS A 119 11.24 -20.93 23.78
CA LYS A 119 11.86 -19.64 24.16
C LYS A 119 10.86 -18.47 24.07
N ARG A 120 10.63 -17.77 25.19
CA ARG A 120 9.64 -16.68 25.33
C ARG A 120 9.85 -15.52 24.34
N MET A 121 11.10 -15.14 24.05
CA MET A 121 11.38 -14.08 23.07
C MET A 121 10.96 -14.47 21.64
N HIS A 122 11.19 -15.72 21.24
CA HIS A 122 10.87 -16.19 19.89
C HIS A 122 9.35 -16.24 19.64
N PHE A 123 8.57 -16.48 20.70
CA PHE A 123 7.11 -16.41 20.64
C PHE A 123 6.60 -14.98 20.42
N VAL A 124 7.24 -13.97 21.05
CA VAL A 124 6.81 -12.57 20.90
C VAL A 124 7.09 -12.05 19.50
N THR A 125 8.28 -12.30 18.94
CA THR A 125 8.61 -11.90 17.56
C THR A 125 7.66 -12.55 16.55
N LYS A 126 7.43 -13.88 16.67
CA LYS A 126 6.49 -14.59 15.80
C LYS A 126 5.05 -14.09 15.89
N LEU A 127 4.63 -13.63 17.06
CA LEU A 127 3.30 -13.04 17.26
C LEU A 127 3.20 -11.64 16.65
N LEU A 128 4.28 -10.85 16.66
CA LEU A 128 4.35 -9.57 15.93
C LEU A 128 4.27 -9.81 14.42
N ASP A 129 5.00 -10.79 13.88
CA ASP A 129 4.96 -11.17 12.46
C ASP A 129 3.54 -11.50 12.01
N ILE A 130 2.79 -12.33 12.78
CA ILE A 130 1.37 -12.61 12.48
C ILE A 130 0.56 -11.33 12.41
N PHE A 131 0.69 -10.45 13.40
CA PHE A 131 -0.13 -9.25 13.43
C PHE A 131 0.18 -8.36 12.24
N TYR A 132 1.45 -8.23 11.88
CA TYR A 132 1.86 -7.54 10.67
C TYR A 132 1.24 -8.16 9.41
N SER A 133 1.36 -9.47 9.23
CA SER A 133 0.77 -10.20 8.08
C SER A 133 -0.75 -10.03 8.02
N LEU A 134 -1.45 -10.16 9.14
CA LEU A 134 -2.90 -9.97 9.22
C LEU A 134 -3.33 -8.55 8.86
N PHE A 135 -2.68 -7.53 9.43
CA PHE A 135 -3.04 -6.14 9.15
C PHE A 135 -2.74 -5.76 7.69
N THR A 136 -1.60 -6.19 7.18
CA THR A 136 -1.20 -5.98 5.78
C THR A 136 -2.17 -6.69 4.84
N GLN A 137 -2.56 -7.92 5.15
CA GLN A 137 -3.48 -8.67 4.30
C GLN A 137 -4.89 -8.08 4.28
N LEU A 138 -5.40 -7.63 5.43
CA LEU A 138 -6.66 -6.88 5.49
C LEU A 138 -6.56 -5.57 4.71
N ALA A 139 -5.43 -4.86 4.82
CA ALA A 139 -5.17 -3.64 4.08
C ALA A 139 -5.18 -3.88 2.56
N ASN A 140 -4.55 -4.94 2.07
CA ASN A 140 -4.51 -5.31 0.65
C ASN A 140 -5.93 -5.53 0.08
N TRP A 141 -6.80 -6.21 0.84
CA TRP A 141 -8.21 -6.37 0.46
C TRP A 141 -8.95 -5.03 0.32
N PHE A 142 -8.75 -4.12 1.26
CA PHE A 142 -9.34 -2.77 1.17
C PHE A 142 -8.73 -1.96 0.03
N GLU A 143 -7.43 -2.07 -0.20
CA GLU A 143 -6.71 -1.39 -1.26
C GLU A 143 -7.27 -1.77 -2.63
N ILE A 144 -7.39 -3.06 -2.96
CA ILE A 144 -7.94 -3.50 -4.26
C ILE A 144 -9.33 -2.91 -4.50
N TYR A 145 -10.19 -2.97 -3.47
CA TYR A 145 -11.53 -2.43 -3.58
C TYR A 145 -11.52 -0.93 -3.85
N CYS A 146 -10.69 -0.19 -3.11
CA CYS A 146 -10.56 1.25 -3.24
C CYS A 146 -10.00 1.63 -4.62
N LEU A 147 -8.90 0.99 -5.02
CA LEU A 147 -8.20 1.22 -6.27
C LEU A 147 -9.12 1.00 -7.47
N LYS A 148 -9.91 -0.08 -7.46
CA LYS A 148 -10.94 -0.35 -8.49
C LYS A 148 -11.95 0.76 -8.64
N LYS A 149 -12.45 1.26 -7.51
CA LYS A 149 -13.42 2.35 -7.54
C LYS A 149 -12.79 3.65 -7.98
N ILE A 150 -11.61 3.97 -7.45
CA ILE A 150 -10.88 5.21 -7.69
C ILE A 150 -10.46 5.32 -9.15
N ALA A 151 -9.93 4.26 -9.74
CA ALA A 151 -9.57 4.18 -11.15
C ALA A 151 -10.77 4.48 -12.06
N ALA A 152 -11.97 4.07 -11.65
CA ALA A 152 -13.21 4.25 -12.38
C ALA A 152 -13.97 5.57 -12.07
N ILE A 153 -13.47 6.46 -11.20
CA ILE A 153 -14.20 7.72 -10.87
C ILE A 153 -14.30 8.61 -12.12
N ASN A 154 -15.40 9.35 -12.31
CA ASN A 154 -15.57 10.33 -13.38
C ASN A 154 -14.82 11.66 -13.11
N ASP A 155 -14.41 12.37 -14.15
CA ASP A 155 -13.55 13.58 -14.06
C ASP A 155 -14.17 14.74 -13.25
N ASP A 156 -15.50 14.82 -13.13
CA ASP A 156 -16.15 15.85 -12.32
C ASP A 156 -16.00 15.60 -10.81
N LEU A 157 -16.05 14.34 -10.38
CA LEU A 157 -15.79 13.97 -8.98
C LEU A 157 -14.31 14.07 -8.64
N VAL A 158 -13.42 13.77 -9.60
CA VAL A 158 -11.98 13.98 -9.51
C VAL A 158 -11.67 15.44 -9.12
N LYS A 159 -12.40 16.42 -9.66
CA LYS A 159 -12.25 17.85 -9.30
C LYS A 159 -12.55 18.12 -7.83
N THR A 160 -13.55 17.44 -7.25
CA THR A 160 -13.98 17.64 -5.86
C THR A 160 -12.94 17.14 -4.85
N ILE A 161 -12.26 16.03 -5.16
CA ILE A 161 -11.22 15.42 -4.30
C ILE A 161 -9.77 15.77 -4.69
N ARG A 162 -9.59 16.73 -5.62
CA ARG A 162 -8.29 17.08 -6.22
C ARG A 162 -7.18 17.41 -5.23
N ASN A 163 -7.52 17.95 -4.06
CA ASN A 163 -6.53 18.40 -3.07
C ASN A 163 -6.01 17.24 -2.21
N THR A 164 -6.73 16.11 -2.15
CA THR A 164 -6.41 14.97 -1.28
C THR A 164 -5.88 13.80 -2.09
N MET A 165 -6.43 13.59 -3.27
CA MET A 165 -6.11 12.40 -4.06
C MET A 165 -4.64 12.26 -4.49
N PRO A 166 -3.91 13.33 -4.82
CA PRO A 166 -2.48 13.22 -5.10
C PRO A 166 -1.67 12.66 -3.92
N TYR A 167 -2.04 13.01 -2.69
CA TYR A 167 -1.39 12.48 -1.48
C TYR A 167 -1.72 11.00 -1.29
N VAL A 168 -2.98 10.61 -1.50
CA VAL A 168 -3.45 9.22 -1.41
C VAL A 168 -2.73 8.34 -2.45
N ALA A 169 -2.65 8.81 -3.69
CA ALA A 169 -1.97 8.10 -4.76
C ALA A 169 -0.46 8.01 -4.50
N LEU A 170 0.18 9.10 -4.09
CA LEU A 170 1.61 9.10 -3.74
C LEU A 170 1.90 8.17 -2.55
N SER A 171 1.05 8.14 -1.53
CA SER A 171 1.23 7.20 -0.42
C SER A 171 1.05 5.76 -0.86
N GLY A 172 0.10 5.46 -1.76
CA GLY A 172 -0.06 4.14 -2.34
C GLY A 172 1.18 3.70 -3.14
N ILE A 173 1.76 4.59 -3.95
CA ILE A 173 2.99 4.31 -4.71
C ILE A 173 4.15 4.02 -3.75
N ILE A 174 4.41 4.92 -2.80
CA ILE A 174 5.57 4.80 -1.90
C ILE A 174 5.44 3.58 -1.00
N LEU A 175 4.25 3.32 -0.44
CA LEU A 175 3.98 2.14 0.36
C LEU A 175 4.29 0.87 -0.43
N ASN A 176 3.65 0.68 -1.58
CA ASN A 176 3.81 -0.54 -2.37
C ASN A 176 5.24 -0.70 -2.89
N PHE A 177 5.91 0.39 -3.26
CA PHE A 177 7.31 0.36 -3.66
C PHE A 177 8.25 0.01 -2.50
N SER A 178 8.03 0.56 -1.30
CA SER A 178 8.78 0.18 -0.10
C SER A 178 8.61 -1.29 0.21
N VAL A 179 7.38 -1.82 0.21
CA VAL A 179 7.10 -3.24 0.46
C VAL A 179 7.76 -4.11 -0.60
N PHE A 180 7.64 -3.76 -1.88
CA PHE A 180 8.31 -4.46 -2.98
C PHE A 180 9.82 -4.61 -2.76
N VAL A 181 10.50 -3.52 -2.36
CA VAL A 181 11.95 -3.56 -2.11
C VAL A 181 12.29 -4.36 -0.84
N MET A 182 11.46 -4.28 0.20
CA MET A 182 11.65 -5.11 1.40
C MET A 182 11.48 -6.59 1.08
N THR A 183 10.44 -6.97 0.34
CA THR A 183 10.24 -8.35 -0.13
C THR A 183 11.44 -8.84 -0.93
N TYR A 184 12.05 -7.99 -1.78
CA TYR A 184 13.28 -8.32 -2.47
C TYR A 184 14.44 -8.63 -1.49
N PHE A 185 14.66 -7.81 -0.47
CA PHE A 185 15.70 -8.06 0.53
C PHE A 185 15.44 -9.32 1.35
N TYR A 186 14.18 -9.59 1.71
CA TYR A 186 13.79 -10.82 2.40
C TYR A 186 14.10 -12.05 1.55
N ILE A 187 13.65 -12.08 0.29
CA ILE A 187 13.93 -13.19 -0.63
C ILE A 187 15.44 -13.39 -0.83
N GLU A 188 16.21 -12.32 -0.99
CA GLU A 188 17.67 -12.40 -1.17
C GLU A 188 18.35 -12.96 0.07
N THR A 189 18.01 -12.44 1.26
CA THR A 189 18.54 -12.93 2.55
C THR A 189 18.21 -14.41 2.75
N GLU A 190 16.96 -14.81 2.52
CA GLU A 190 16.53 -16.20 2.67
C GLU A 190 17.20 -17.15 1.69
N LYS A 191 17.43 -16.73 0.44
CA LYS A 191 18.14 -17.52 -0.57
C LYS A 191 19.56 -17.86 -0.10
N HIS A 192 20.23 -16.94 0.59
CA HIS A 192 21.56 -17.15 1.12
C HIS A 192 21.59 -18.08 2.35
N HIS A 193 20.50 -18.14 3.13
CA HIS A 193 20.37 -18.99 4.32
C HIS A 193 19.54 -20.26 4.13
N LEU A 194 19.11 -20.55 2.89
CA LEU A 194 18.18 -21.64 2.57
C LEU A 194 18.66 -23.02 3.09
N GLN A 195 19.95 -23.29 2.97
CA GLN A 195 20.54 -24.57 3.40
C GLN A 195 20.58 -24.73 4.93
N GLU A 196 20.72 -23.64 5.67
CA GLU A 196 20.70 -23.65 7.14
C GLU A 196 19.27 -23.82 7.66
N ILE A 197 18.30 -23.17 7.00
CA ILE A 197 16.88 -23.28 7.35
C ILE A 197 16.38 -24.71 7.09
N ILE A 198 16.67 -25.31 5.93
CA ILE A 198 16.27 -26.69 5.62
C ILE A 198 16.82 -27.69 6.65
N ARG A 199 18.06 -27.49 7.15
CA ARG A 199 18.67 -28.37 8.15
C ARG A 199 18.10 -28.23 9.56
N SER A 200 17.42 -27.12 9.86
CA SER A 200 16.88 -26.83 11.20
C SER A 200 15.41 -27.22 11.37
N LEU A 201 14.72 -27.60 10.29
CA LEU A 201 13.32 -27.98 10.34
C LEU A 201 13.16 -29.43 10.84
N PRO A 202 12.18 -29.69 11.74
CA PRO A 202 12.06 -30.98 12.43
C PRO A 202 11.45 -32.10 11.58
N SER A 203 10.88 -31.82 10.41
CA SER A 203 10.36 -32.85 9.49
C SER A 203 10.27 -32.35 8.04
N ASP A 204 10.24 -33.29 7.09
CA ASP A 204 10.09 -33.01 5.65
C ASP A 204 8.81 -32.24 5.29
N TYR A 205 7.76 -32.39 6.11
CA TYR A 205 6.51 -31.63 5.96
C TYR A 205 6.69 -30.14 6.24
N PHE A 206 7.49 -29.78 7.25
CA PHE A 206 7.80 -28.38 7.54
C PHE A 206 8.69 -27.76 6.46
N VAL A 207 9.57 -28.55 5.84
CA VAL A 207 10.35 -28.13 4.67
C VAL A 207 9.44 -27.80 3.49
N LEU A 208 8.45 -28.66 3.19
CA LEU A 208 7.50 -28.42 2.11
C LEU A 208 6.66 -27.15 2.35
N VAL A 209 6.15 -26.95 3.57
CA VAL A 209 5.37 -25.75 3.93
C VAL A 209 6.21 -24.48 3.81
N GLY A 210 7.47 -24.50 4.28
CA GLY A 210 8.38 -23.35 4.13
C GLY A 210 8.77 -23.07 2.67
N VAL A 211 8.93 -24.10 1.83
CA VAL A 211 9.19 -23.91 0.39
C VAL A 211 7.96 -23.36 -0.33
N VAL A 212 6.76 -23.82 0.04
CA VAL A 212 5.51 -23.27 -0.50
C VAL A 212 5.35 -21.80 -0.09
N GLY A 213 5.56 -21.45 1.18
CA GLY A 213 5.56 -20.05 1.65
C GLY A 213 6.44 -19.14 0.78
N ARG A 214 7.65 -19.58 0.46
CA ARG A 214 8.59 -18.84 -0.40
C ARG A 214 8.18 -18.70 -1.86
N ILE A 215 7.40 -19.64 -2.38
CA ILE A 215 6.81 -19.51 -3.71
C ILE A 215 5.64 -18.50 -3.65
N LEU A 216 4.92 -18.46 -2.54
CA LEU A 216 3.83 -17.50 -2.29
C LEU A 216 4.36 -16.06 -2.13
N ASP A 217 5.58 -15.86 -1.60
CA ASP A 217 6.25 -14.54 -1.55
C ASP A 217 6.38 -13.87 -2.93
N THR A 218 6.48 -14.67 -4.00
CA THR A 218 6.52 -14.13 -5.38
C THR A 218 5.18 -13.46 -5.74
N ALA A 219 4.06 -13.89 -5.16
CA ALA A 219 2.77 -13.24 -5.32
C ALA A 219 2.74 -11.87 -4.64
N ASN A 220 3.45 -11.68 -3.52
CA ASN A 220 3.61 -10.37 -2.88
C ASN A 220 4.37 -9.40 -3.79
N TYR A 221 5.41 -9.89 -4.46
CA TYR A 221 6.16 -9.13 -5.45
C TYR A 221 5.28 -8.67 -6.63
N VAL A 222 4.48 -9.59 -7.18
CA VAL A 222 3.53 -9.26 -8.27
C VAL A 222 2.46 -8.27 -7.78
N TYR A 223 1.92 -8.47 -6.57
CA TYR A 223 0.92 -7.60 -5.99
C TYR A 223 1.43 -6.16 -5.84
N THR A 224 2.53 -5.99 -5.12
CA THR A 224 3.09 -4.69 -4.77
C THR A 224 3.52 -3.91 -6.00
N PHE A 225 4.18 -4.57 -6.96
CA PHE A 225 4.55 -3.94 -8.22
C PHE A 225 3.33 -3.48 -9.03
N THR A 226 2.33 -4.35 -9.19
CA THR A 226 1.11 -4.03 -9.95
C THR A 226 0.32 -2.92 -9.26
N SER A 227 0.19 -2.97 -7.94
CA SER A 227 -0.53 -1.96 -7.16
C SER A 227 0.14 -0.60 -7.26
N ALA A 228 1.47 -0.55 -7.17
CA ALA A 228 2.24 0.68 -7.36
C ALA A 228 1.98 1.29 -8.76
N LEU A 229 1.98 0.48 -9.82
CA LEU A 229 1.67 0.95 -11.17
C LEU A 229 0.25 1.48 -11.30
N CYS A 230 -0.74 0.77 -10.74
CA CYS A 230 -2.12 1.27 -10.75
C CYS A 230 -2.24 2.62 -10.02
N TRP A 231 -1.53 2.82 -8.90
CA TRP A 231 -1.48 4.12 -8.22
C TRP A 231 -0.77 5.20 -9.04
N VAL A 232 0.26 4.84 -9.81
CA VAL A 232 0.91 5.74 -10.78
C VAL A 232 -0.10 6.16 -11.85
N ASP A 233 -0.89 5.24 -12.41
CA ASP A 233 -1.90 5.57 -13.42
C ASP A 233 -2.97 6.50 -12.88
N VAL A 234 -3.42 6.26 -11.64
CA VAL A 234 -4.30 7.19 -10.91
C VAL A 234 -3.63 8.57 -10.85
N LEU A 235 -2.39 8.67 -10.39
CA LEU A 235 -1.66 9.94 -10.27
C LEU A 235 -1.49 10.67 -11.62
N LEU A 236 -1.10 9.93 -12.67
CA LEU A 236 -0.93 10.45 -14.03
C LEU A 236 -2.24 10.99 -14.58
N ARG A 237 -3.36 10.35 -14.28
CA ARG A 237 -4.68 10.85 -14.64
C ARG A 237 -4.97 12.19 -13.98
N TYR A 238 -4.69 12.35 -12.68
CA TYR A 238 -4.84 13.65 -11.99
C TYR A 238 -3.96 14.75 -12.60
N LYS A 239 -2.76 14.38 -13.06
CA LYS A 239 -1.85 15.27 -13.81
C LYS A 239 -2.44 15.68 -15.15
N ASN A 240 -2.90 14.73 -15.95
CA ASN A 240 -3.38 14.95 -17.31
C ASN A 240 -4.68 15.77 -17.36
N THR A 241 -5.55 15.66 -16.35
CA THR A 241 -6.76 16.48 -16.21
C THR A 241 -6.45 17.94 -15.77
N LYS A 242 -5.17 18.35 -15.67
CA LYS A 242 -4.69 19.66 -15.17
C LYS A 242 -5.14 20.00 -13.73
N LEU A 243 -5.58 18.99 -12.98
CA LEU A 243 -6.07 19.12 -11.60
C LEU A 243 -4.98 18.91 -10.55
N PHE A 244 -3.77 18.55 -10.98
CA PHE A 244 -2.62 18.39 -10.12
C PHE A 244 -2.14 19.74 -9.59
N VAL A 245 -2.32 19.92 -8.28
CA VAL A 245 -1.92 21.11 -7.53
C VAL A 245 -1.34 20.61 -6.21
N ILE A 246 -0.04 20.36 -6.17
CA ILE A 246 0.70 20.21 -4.92
C ILE A 246 1.05 21.62 -4.45
N GLY A 247 0.51 22.05 -3.31
CA GLY A 247 0.65 23.42 -2.79
C GLY A 247 -0.50 24.35 -3.20
N SER A 248 -0.68 25.49 -2.52
CA SER A 248 -1.70 26.48 -2.89
C SER A 248 -1.39 27.06 -4.27
N LYS A 249 -2.32 26.95 -5.23
CA LYS A 249 -2.17 27.65 -6.51
C LYS A 249 -2.38 29.15 -6.30
N TYR A 250 -1.27 29.87 -6.34
CA TYR A 250 -1.10 31.30 -6.59
C TYR A 250 -1.60 31.70 -8.00
N VAL A 251 -2.83 31.30 -8.39
CA VAL A 251 -3.32 31.46 -9.78
C VAL A 251 -4.65 32.22 -9.85
N GLU A 252 -5.12 32.81 -8.75
CA GLU A 252 -6.25 33.76 -8.79
C GLU A 252 -5.81 35.23 -8.96
N GLU A 253 -4.54 35.59 -8.71
CA GLU A 253 -4.07 36.97 -8.93
C GLU A 253 -3.81 37.33 -10.41
N ASN A 254 -3.51 36.36 -11.28
CA ASN A 254 -3.24 36.66 -12.69
C ASN A 254 -4.47 36.67 -13.60
N LYS A 255 -5.69 36.44 -13.08
CA LYS A 255 -6.92 36.65 -13.86
C LYS A 255 -7.41 38.10 -13.87
N GLN A 256 -6.90 38.96 -12.99
CA GLN A 256 -7.18 40.40 -13.07
C GLN A 256 -6.27 41.13 -14.06
N ASN A 257 -5.13 40.54 -14.45
CA ASN A 257 -4.19 41.15 -15.39
C ASN A 257 -4.44 40.81 -16.88
N TYR A 258 -5.45 39.99 -17.21
CA TYR A 258 -5.94 39.81 -18.58
C TYR A 258 -7.25 40.58 -18.83
N LYS A 259 -7.29 41.83 -18.35
CA LYS A 259 -8.35 42.80 -18.63
C LYS A 259 -7.73 44.10 -19.19
N ILE A 260 -6.87 43.94 -20.18
CA ILE A 260 -6.18 44.97 -20.97
C ILE A 260 -5.87 44.21 -22.29
N GLU A 261 -6.32 44.51 -23.49
CA GLU A 261 -6.93 45.65 -24.17
C GLU A 261 -7.83 45.05 -25.28
N GLU A 262 -9.14 45.24 -25.21
CA GLU A 262 -9.98 45.24 -26.42
C GLU A 262 -10.64 46.61 -26.47
N THR A 263 -9.82 47.62 -26.81
CA THR A 263 -10.27 48.93 -27.23
C THR A 263 -9.37 49.43 -28.35
N ALA A 264 -10.03 49.74 -29.47
CA ALA A 264 -9.67 50.68 -30.52
C ALA A 264 -8.76 50.21 -31.70
N GLU A 265 -9.40 50.23 -32.88
CA GLU A 265 -8.89 50.67 -34.20
C GLU A 265 -7.83 49.79 -34.89
N PHE A 266 -8.01 49.25 -36.11
CA PHE A 266 -8.65 49.75 -37.35
C PHE A 266 -9.51 48.68 -38.05
#